data_AF-A0AA39FH26-F1
#
_entry.id   AF-A0AA39FH26-F1
#
_cell.length_a   1.000
_cell.length_b   1.000
_cell.length_c   1.000
_cell.angle_alpha   90.00
_cell.angle_beta   90.00
_cell.angle_gamma   90.00
#
_symmetry.space_group_name_H-M   'P 1'
#
loop_
_entity.id
_entity.type
_entity.pdbx_description
1 polymer ?
#
loop_
_entity_poly.entity_id
_entity_poly.type
_entity_poly.pdbx_seq_one_letter_code
_entity_poly.pdbx_strand_id
1 'polypeptide(L)'
;MIRPINSEIITANSTSIDDEMDTRVTLAGIDIIREEQLFQKQQEHDKMMTDTANNLEKIFLEEEINLQQLSEPLRLYLVNYIFPTLTQGLIEVARLRPDDPVDFLVSAVFNLIYCL
;
A
#
# COMPACT_ATOMS: atom_id res chain seq x y z
N MET A 1 17.63 48.37 -70.69
CA MET A 1 16.62 49.03 -69.84
C MET A 1 15.94 47.92 -69.03
N ILE A 2 16.35 47.73 -67.78
CA ILE A 2 15.85 46.66 -66.91
C ILE A 2 14.48 47.09 -66.38
N ARG A 3 13.45 46.26 -66.55
CA ARG A 3 12.11 46.51 -65.99
C ARG A 3 12.14 46.26 -64.48
N PRO A 4 11.52 47.10 -63.64
CA PRO A 4 11.49 46.88 -62.21
C PRO A 4 10.61 45.65 -61.90
N ILE A 5 11.14 44.76 -61.06
CA ILE A 5 10.38 43.64 -60.51
C ILE A 5 9.41 44.25 -59.47
N ASN A 6 8.11 44.03 -59.67
CA ASN A 6 7.01 44.63 -58.92
C ASN A 6 7.13 44.39 -57.40
N SER A 7 7.27 45.47 -56.63
CA SER A 7 7.35 45.47 -55.15
C SER A 7 6.07 44.99 -54.46
N GLU A 8 4.91 45.06 -55.13
CA GLU A 8 3.61 44.66 -54.57
C GLU A 8 3.44 43.15 -54.40
N ILE A 9 4.09 42.33 -55.24
CA ILE A 9 4.03 40.86 -55.13
C ILE A 9 4.79 40.38 -53.90
N ILE A 10 5.88 41.06 -53.53
CA ILE A 10 6.69 40.73 -52.36
C ILE A 10 5.93 41.07 -51.07
N THR A 11 5.23 42.21 -51.04
CA THR A 11 4.49 42.68 -49.86
C THR A 11 3.21 41.88 -49.58
N ALA A 12 2.49 41.42 -50.60
CA ALA A 12 1.30 40.60 -50.44
C ALA A 12 1.64 39.16 -50.02
N ASN A 13 2.78 38.62 -50.48
CA ASN A 13 3.21 37.27 -50.12
C ASN A 13 3.89 37.22 -48.74
N SER A 14 4.53 38.31 -48.29
CA SER A 14 5.09 38.41 -46.93
C SER A 14 4.01 38.55 -45.86
N THR A 15 2.95 39.33 -46.12
CA THR A 15 1.85 39.54 -45.16
C THR A 15 1.03 38.26 -44.89
N SER A 16 0.84 37.37 -45.87
CA SER A 16 0.17 36.08 -45.63
C SER A 16 1.06 35.04 -44.94
N ILE A 17 2.39 35.11 -45.11
CA ILE A 17 3.34 34.19 -44.47
C ILE A 17 3.53 34.54 -42.99
N ASP A 18 3.52 35.83 -42.64
CA ASP A 18 3.69 36.28 -41.26
C ASP A 18 2.47 35.94 -40.37
N ASP A 19 1.23 36.04 -40.90
CA ASP A 19 0.01 35.68 -40.16
C ASP A 19 -0.13 34.14 -39.95
N GLU A 20 0.28 33.33 -40.93
CA GLU A 20 0.26 31.86 -40.81
C GLU A 20 1.39 31.34 -39.90
N MET A 21 2.56 31.99 -39.91
CA MET A 21 3.68 31.68 -39.03
C MET A 21 3.37 32.05 -37.57
N ASP A 22 2.71 33.18 -37.30
CA ASP A 22 2.32 33.61 -35.96
C ASP A 22 1.24 32.70 -35.36
N THR A 23 0.29 32.23 -36.17
CA THR A 23 -0.74 31.27 -35.74
C THR A 23 -0.14 29.89 -35.39
N ARG A 24 0.89 29.44 -36.12
CA ARG A 24 1.56 28.16 -35.84
C ARG A 24 2.48 28.23 -34.62
N VAL A 25 3.16 29.35 -34.43
CA VAL A 25 4.01 29.61 -33.25
C VAL A 25 3.16 29.70 -31.97
N THR A 26 2.00 30.37 -32.04
CA THR A 26 1.07 30.44 -30.90
C THR A 26 0.38 29.10 -30.61
N LEU A 27 -0.02 28.34 -31.64
CA LEU A 27 -0.59 27.00 -31.47
C LEU A 27 0.40 26.01 -30.85
N ALA A 28 1.67 26.02 -31.30
CA ALA A 28 2.74 25.22 -30.70
C ALA A 28 2.99 25.58 -29.23
N GLY A 29 2.94 26.87 -28.88
CA GLY A 29 3.02 27.33 -27.48
C GLY A 29 1.86 26.84 -26.60
N ILE A 30 0.65 26.81 -27.14
CA ILE A 30 -0.54 26.28 -26.44
C ILE A 30 -0.42 24.77 -26.20
N ASP A 31 0.10 24.02 -27.17
CA ASP A 31 0.29 22.57 -27.04
C ASP A 31 1.35 22.21 -25.99
N ILE A 32 2.46 22.97 -25.91
CA ILE A 32 3.48 22.82 -24.86
C ILE A 32 2.88 23.07 -23.46
N ILE A 33 2.10 24.14 -23.30
CA ILE A 33 1.43 24.45 -22.01
C ILE A 33 0.43 23.34 -21.63
N ARG A 34 -0.31 22.79 -22.60
CA ARG A 34 -1.26 21.69 -22.37
C ARG A 34 -0.53 20.41 -21.96
N GLU A 35 0.59 20.09 -22.60
CA GLU A 35 1.42 18.93 -22.29
C GLU A 35 2.03 19.03 -20.89
N GLU A 36 2.53 20.21 -20.51
CA GLU A 36 3.01 20.47 -19.15
C GLU A 36 1.90 20.32 -18.09
N GLN A 37 0.69 20.82 -18.36
CA GLN A 37 -0.46 20.66 -17.46
C GLN A 37 -0.89 19.20 -17.30
N LEU A 38 -0.83 18.41 -18.39
CA LEU A 38 -1.12 16.97 -18.34
C LEU A 38 -0.08 16.24 -17.50
N PHE A 39 1.20 16.59 -17.67
CA PHE A 39 2.29 16.02 -16.89
C PHE A 39 2.18 16.38 -15.41
N GLN A 40 1.79 17.62 -15.07
CA GLN A 40 1.55 18.04 -13.69
C GLN A 40 0.37 17.29 -13.07
N LYS A 41 -0.76 17.19 -13.76
CA LYS A 41 -1.92 16.41 -13.28
C LYS A 41 -1.58 14.94 -13.07
N GLN A 42 -0.76 14.37 -13.95
CA GLN A 42 -0.29 13.01 -13.83
C GLN A 42 0.61 12.84 -12.60
N GLN A 43 1.56 13.74 -12.38
CA GLN A 43 2.37 13.72 -11.16
C GLN A 43 1.55 13.88 -9.89
N GLU A 44 0.56 14.76 -9.88
CA GLU A 44 -0.33 14.96 -8.73
C GLU A 44 -1.14 13.69 -8.44
N HIS A 45 -1.70 13.08 -9.49
CA HIS A 45 -2.39 11.80 -9.38
C HIS A 45 -1.45 10.70 -8.88
N ASP A 46 -0.24 10.59 -9.43
CA ASP A 46 0.73 9.58 -9.03
C ASP A 46 1.17 9.77 -7.58
N LYS A 47 1.39 11.01 -7.14
CA LYS A 47 1.67 11.34 -5.73
C LYS A 47 0.52 10.93 -4.83
N MET A 48 -0.71 11.33 -5.18
CA MET A 48 -1.90 10.96 -4.41
C MET A 48 -2.08 9.44 -4.34
N MET A 49 -1.84 8.72 -5.43
CA MET A 49 -1.89 7.27 -5.48
C MET A 49 -0.81 6.65 -4.60
N THR A 50 0.43 7.15 -4.65
CA THR A 50 1.52 6.66 -3.78
C THR A 50 1.24 6.92 -2.31
N ASP A 51 0.73 8.11 -1.96
CA ASP A 51 0.39 8.46 -0.58
C ASP A 51 -0.77 7.60 -0.07
N THR A 52 -1.77 7.36 -0.92
CA THR A 52 -2.89 6.47 -0.59
C THR A 52 -2.39 5.03 -0.36
N ALA A 53 -1.52 4.52 -1.25
CA ALA A 53 -0.94 3.19 -1.11
C ALA A 53 -0.10 3.05 0.18
N ASN A 54 0.76 4.02 0.47
CA ASN A 54 1.57 4.04 1.69
C ASN A 54 0.71 4.10 2.95
N ASN A 55 -0.39 4.87 2.93
CA ASN A 55 -1.30 4.95 4.07
C ASN A 55 -2.05 3.64 4.29
N LEU A 56 -2.49 2.98 3.21
CA LEU A 56 -3.10 1.65 3.30
C LEU A 56 -2.13 0.62 3.87
N GLU A 57 -0.88 0.60 3.41
CA GLU A 57 0.14 -0.33 3.93
C GLU A 57 0.37 -0.14 5.43
N LYS A 58 0.45 1.12 5.90
CA LYS A 58 0.56 1.41 7.34
C LYS A 58 -0.63 0.88 8.14
N ILE A 59 -1.85 1.07 7.64
CA ILE A 59 -3.08 0.58 8.30
C ILE A 59 -3.06 -0.95 8.39
N PHE A 60 -2.68 -1.65 7.31
CA PHE A 60 -2.60 -3.11 7.31
C PHE A 60 -1.57 -3.64 8.32
N LEU A 61 -0.39 -3.02 8.38
CA LEU A 61 0.64 -3.39 9.36
C LEU A 61 0.16 -3.16 10.80
N GLU A 62 -0.50 -2.03 11.05
CA GLU A 62 -1.05 -1.71 12.37
C GLU A 62 -2.16 -2.69 12.77
N GLU A 63 -3.05 -3.06 11.84
CA GLU A 63 -4.07 -4.07 12.06
C GLU A 63 -3.46 -5.43 12.41
N GLU A 64 -2.43 -5.87 11.68
CA GLU A 64 -1.75 -7.13 11.95
C GLU A 64 -1.11 -7.14 13.35
N ILE A 65 -0.41 -6.06 13.72
CA ILE A 65 0.19 -5.91 15.06
C ILE A 65 -0.90 -5.95 16.13
N ASN A 66 -2.00 -5.24 15.95
CA ASN A 66 -3.11 -5.24 16.89
C ASN A 66 -3.73 -6.63 17.05
N LEU A 67 -3.96 -7.34 15.94
CA LEU A 67 -4.47 -8.72 15.98
C LEU A 67 -3.51 -9.65 16.73
N GLN A 68 -2.21 -9.50 16.52
CA GLN A 68 -1.19 -10.26 17.25
C GLN A 68 -1.24 -9.94 18.74
N GLN A 69 -1.24 -8.67 19.12
CA GLN A 69 -1.30 -8.21 20.51
C GLN A 69 -2.57 -8.68 21.23
N LEU A 70 -3.72 -8.69 20.56
CA LEU A 70 -4.98 -9.19 21.14
C LEU A 70 -4.91 -10.71 21.41
N SER A 71 -4.23 -11.46 20.54
CA SER A 71 -4.06 -12.91 20.70
C SER A 71 -2.95 -13.31 21.68
N GLU A 72 -1.98 -12.41 21.89
CA GLU A 72 -0.78 -12.63 22.70
C GLU A 72 -1.06 -12.97 24.17
N PRO A 73 -1.92 -12.26 24.94
CA PRO A 73 -2.13 -12.58 26.36
C PRO A 73 -2.72 -13.98 26.54
N LEU A 74 -3.62 -14.42 25.66
CA LEU A 74 -4.18 -15.76 25.70
C LEU A 74 -3.11 -16.81 25.36
N ARG A 75 -2.30 -16.58 24.32
CA ARG A 75 -1.21 -17.48 23.94
C ARG A 75 -0.19 -17.62 25.07
N LEU A 76 0.22 -16.52 25.68
CA LEU A 76 1.15 -16.50 26.80
C LEU A 76 0.56 -17.21 28.02
N TYR A 77 -0.71 -17.00 28.32
CA TYR A 77 -1.38 -17.72 29.41
C TYR A 77 -1.38 -19.23 29.18
N LEU A 78 -1.73 -19.68 27.97
CA LEU A 78 -1.72 -21.10 27.62
C LEU A 78 -0.31 -21.69 27.71
N VAL A 79 0.70 -21.02 27.16
CA VAL A 79 2.09 -21.51 27.14
C VAL A 79 2.72 -21.51 28.53
N ASN A 80 2.45 -20.51 29.36
CA ASN A 80 3.10 -20.37 30.67
C ASN A 80 2.45 -21.23 31.75
N TYR A 81 1.12 -21.40 31.72
CA TYR A 81 0.40 -22.05 32.81
C TYR A 81 -0.19 -23.40 32.39
N ILE A 82 -0.89 -23.46 31.27
CA ILE A 82 -1.68 -24.65 30.92
C ILE A 82 -0.82 -25.73 30.23
N PHE A 83 0.02 -25.33 29.27
CA PHE A 83 0.79 -26.26 28.45
C PHE A 83 1.82 -27.08 29.24
N PRO A 84 2.59 -26.54 30.20
CA PRO A 84 3.58 -27.33 30.92
C PRO A 84 2.91 -28.46 31.70
N THR A 85 1.85 -28.14 32.44
CA THR A 85 1.08 -29.10 33.24
C THR A 85 0.33 -30.10 32.36
N LEU A 86 -0.32 -29.65 31.29
CA LEU A 86 -1.06 -30.52 30.39
C LEU A 86 -0.12 -31.47 29.62
N THR A 87 1.03 -30.97 29.15
CA THR A 87 2.03 -31.79 28.44
C THR A 87 2.59 -32.86 29.36
N GLN A 88 2.93 -32.50 30.60
CA GLN A 88 3.40 -33.46 31.59
C GLN A 88 2.33 -34.49 31.94
N GLY A 89 1.09 -34.06 32.16
CA GLY A 89 -0.05 -34.96 32.39
C GLY A 89 -0.29 -35.92 31.23
N LEU A 90 -0.22 -35.44 29.99
CA LEU A 90 -0.39 -36.27 28.79
C LEU A 90 0.73 -37.31 28.64
N ILE A 91 1.97 -36.94 28.96
CA ILE A 91 3.10 -37.88 28.99
C ILE A 91 2.85 -38.98 30.04
N GLU A 92 2.38 -38.61 31.22
CA GLU A 92 2.08 -39.58 32.29
C GLU A 92 0.90 -40.49 31.94
N VAL A 93 -0.16 -39.98 31.33
CA VAL A 93 -1.28 -40.80 30.82
C VAL A 93 -0.80 -41.79 29.77
N ALA A 94 0.05 -41.35 28.84
CA ALA A 94 0.59 -42.22 27.80
C ALA A 94 1.44 -43.37 28.37
N ARG A 95 2.09 -43.15 29.52
CA ARG A 95 2.91 -44.15 30.23
C ARG A 95 2.06 -45.09 31.10
N LEU A 96 1.21 -44.52 31.95
CA LEU A 96 0.46 -45.24 32.98
C LEU A 96 -0.80 -45.92 32.43
N ARG A 97 -1.33 -45.44 31.29
CA ARG A 97 -2.60 -45.89 30.70
C ARG A 97 -3.69 -46.15 31.75
N PRO A 98 -4.06 -45.12 32.53
CA PRO A 98 -5.11 -45.25 33.54
C PRO A 98 -6.45 -45.62 32.90
N ASP A 99 -7.34 -46.23 33.69
CA ASP A 99 -8.68 -46.65 33.25
C ASP A 99 -9.53 -45.47 32.77
N ASP A 100 -9.35 -44.30 33.38
CA ASP A 100 -9.93 -43.02 32.91
C ASP A 100 -8.82 -41.97 32.68
N PRO A 101 -8.37 -41.79 31.42
CA PRO A 101 -7.34 -40.81 31.10
C PRO A 101 -7.82 -39.36 31.24
N VAL A 102 -9.12 -39.11 31.14
CA VAL A 102 -9.66 -37.75 31.22
C VAL A 102 -9.66 -37.30 32.68
N ASP A 103 -10.15 -38.14 33.58
CA ASP A 103 -10.23 -37.80 35.01
C ASP A 103 -8.83 -37.64 35.63
N PHE A 104 -7.87 -38.45 35.18
CA PHE A 104 -6.46 -38.29 35.54
C PHE A 104 -5.89 -36.93 35.12
N LEU A 105 -6.15 -36.48 33.89
CA LEU A 105 -5.68 -35.18 33.40
C LEU A 105 -6.36 -34.01 34.12
N VAL A 106 -7.66 -34.11 34.39
CA VAL A 106 -8.40 -33.11 35.15
C VAL A 106 -7.78 -32.94 36.53
N SER A 107 -7.48 -34.03 37.24
CA SER A 107 -6.83 -33.95 38.55
C SER A 107 -5.49 -33.20 38.51
N ALA A 108 -4.68 -33.39 37.46
CA ALA A 108 -3.40 -32.70 37.29
C ALA A 108 -3.56 -31.19 37.03
N VAL A 109 -4.53 -30.81 36.20
CA VAL A 109 -4.85 -29.40 35.91
C VAL A 109 -5.53 -28.72 37.10
N PHE A 110 -6.39 -29.44 37.82
CA PHE A 110 -7.04 -28.95 39.03
C PHE A 110 -6.01 -28.67 40.13
N ASN A 111 -5.04 -29.57 40.33
CA ASN A 111 -3.95 -29.33 41.28
C ASN A 111 -3.14 -28.07 40.95
N LEU A 112 -2.97 -27.71 39.68
CA LEU A 112 -2.35 -26.45 39.29
C LEU A 112 -3.19 -25.22 39.70
N ILE A 113 -4.50 -25.28 39.46
CA ILE A 113 -5.41 -24.14 39.71
C ILE A 113 -5.61 -23.89 41.22
N TYR A 114 -5.65 -24.94 42.03
CA TYR A 114 -5.92 -24.85 43.47
C TYR A 114 -4.65 -24.71 44.34
N CYS A 115 -3.47 -24.79 43.73
CA CYS A 115 -2.18 -24.63 44.42
C CYS A 115 -1.49 -23.27 44.13
N LEU A 116 -2.06 -22.47 43.22
CA LEU A 116 -1.76 -21.04 43.02
C LEU A 116 -2.60 -20.16 43.96
#